data_AF-A0AAD5CJF0-F1
#
_entry.id   AF-A0AAD5CJF0-F1
#
_cell.length_a   1.000
_cell.length_b   1.000
_cell.length_c   1.000
_cell.angle_alpha   90.00
_cell.angle_beta   90.00
_cell.angle_gamma   90.00
#
_symmetry.space_group_name_H-M   'P 1'
#
loop_
_entity.id
_entity.type
_entity.pdbx_description
1 polymer ?
#
loop_
_entity_poly.entity_id
_entity_poly.type
_entity_poly.pdbx_seq_one_letter_code
_entity_poly.pdbx_strand_id
1 'polypeptide(L)' 'GLSNRRTGSTSLNSESSRSHSVFTCVVESSCKSADGLRCFKTSRMNLVDLAGSERQKSTGAAGERLKEAGNINRSLSQLG' A
#
# COMPACT_ATOMS: atom_id res chain seq x y z
N GLY A 1 -7.59 -10.12 1.28
CA GLY A 1 -6.44 -9.22 1.03
C GLY A 1 -6.94 -7.95 0.39
N LEU A 2 -7.04 -7.94 -0.94
CA LEU A 2 -7.74 -6.88 -1.70
C LEU A 2 -9.20 -6.68 -1.26
N SER A 3 -9.87 -7.75 -0.82
CA SER A 3 -11.24 -7.72 -0.28
C SER A 3 -11.40 -7.00 1.06
N ASN A 4 -10.33 -6.84 1.86
CA ASN A 4 -10.36 -6.07 3.11
C ASN A 4 -9.93 -4.62 2.91
N ARG A 5 -9.64 -4.23 1.67
CA ARG A 5 -9.28 -2.85 1.31
C ARG A 5 -10.51 -1.98 1.50
N ARG A 6 -10.42 -1.00 2.41
CA ARG A 6 -11.51 -0.03 2.64
C ARG A 6 -11.52 0.94 1.48
N THR A 7 -12.47 0.77 0.59
CA THR A 7 -12.76 1.74 -0.48
C THR A 7 -13.81 2.72 0.01
N GLY A 8 -13.71 3.98 -0.40
CA GLY A 8 -14.75 4.94 -0.11
C GLY A 8 -14.71 6.11 -1.08
N SER A 9 -15.88 6.52 -1.56
CA SER A 9 -16.02 7.63 -2.50
C SER A 9 -16.00 8.98 -1.78
N THR A 10 -15.14 9.88 -2.26
CA THR A 10 -15.19 11.33 -2.00
C THR A 10 -15.69 12.03 -3.26
N SER A 11 -16.11 13.30 -3.14
CA SER A 11 -16.57 14.12 -4.28
C SER A 11 -15.53 14.29 -5.40
N LEU A 12 -14.24 14.07 -5.10
CA LEU A 12 -13.11 14.22 -6.02
C LEU A 12 -12.52 12.90 -6.50
N ASN A 13 -12.87 11.78 -5.86
CA ASN A 13 -12.41 10.47 -6.26
C ASN A 13 -13.48 9.42 -5.90
N SER A 14 -14.14 8.90 -6.95
CA SER A 14 -15.15 7.84 -6.83
C SER A 14 -14.56 6.55 -6.26
N GLU A 15 -13.24 6.36 -6.39
CA GLU A 15 -12.50 5.19 -5.98
C GLU A 15 -11.23 5.59 -5.21
N SER A 16 -11.40 6.39 -4.15
CA SER A 16 -10.32 6.66 -3.21
C SER A 16 -10.01 5.40 -2.41
N SER A 17 -8.74 5.01 -2.49
CA SER A 17 -8.13 3.93 -1.73
C SER A 17 -7.85 4.49 -0.35
N ARG A 18 -8.77 4.32 0.61
CA ARG A 18 -8.66 4.94 1.95
C ARG A 18 -7.79 4.15 2.93
N SER A 19 -7.10 3.12 2.43
CA SER A 19 -6.20 2.27 3.20
C SER A 19 -4.91 2.05 2.42
N HIS A 20 -3.79 2.04 3.13
CA HIS A 20 -2.49 1.61 2.58
C HIS A 20 -2.44 0.07 2.54
N SER A 21 -1.73 -0.50 1.57
CA SER A 21 -1.52 -1.95 1.45
C SER A 21 -0.08 -2.26 1.11
N VAL A 22 0.49 -3.25 1.78
CA VAL A 22 1.84 -3.76 1.51
C VAL A 22 1.71 -5.21 1.09
N PHE A 23 2.19 -5.53 -0.11
CA PHE A 23 2.28 -6.87 -0.62
C PHE A 23 3.75 -7.26 -0.76
N THR A 24 4.17 -8.28 -0.01
CA THR A 24 5.52 -8.83 -0.11
C THR A 24 5.51 -10.08 -0.99
N CYS A 25 6.22 -10.02 -2.11
CA CYS A 25 6.54 -11.18 -2.92
C CYS A 25 7.93 -11.70 -2.55
N VAL A 26 8.03 -12.96 -2.16
CA VAL A 26 9.30 -13.66 -1.93
C VAL A 26 9.46 -14.69 -3.04
N VAL A 27 10.54 -14.58 -3.81
CA VAL A 27 10.88 -15.50 -4.90
C VAL A 27 12.11 -16.27 -4.48
N GLU A 28 11.96 -17.58 -4.37
CA GLU A 28 13.07 -18.49 -4.10
C GLU A 28 13.38 -19.29 -5.36
N SER A 29 14.65 -19.37 -5.70
CA SER A 29 15.15 -20.15 -6.83
C SER A 29 16.29 -21.03 -6.38
N SER A 30 16.29 -22.28 -6.85
CA SER A 30 17.41 -23.20 -6.66
C SER A 30 17.90 -23.64 -8.03
N CYS A 31 19.19 -23.49 -8.28
CA CYS A 31 19.84 -23.93 -9.52
C CYS A 31 21.00 -24.86 -9.17
N LYS A 32 21.23 -25.86 -10.03
CA LYS A 32 22.45 -26.66 -9.97
C LYS A 32 23.47 -25.99 -10.88
N SER A 33 24.61 -25.61 -10.31
CA SER A 33 25.76 -25.13 -11.07
C SER A 33 26.36 -26.30 -11.86
N ALA A 34 27.10 -25.99 -12.93
CA ALA A 34 27.77 -27.01 -13.77
C ALA A 34 28.66 -27.97 -12.94
N ASP A 35 29.16 -27.49 -11.81
CA ASP A 35 30.05 -28.17 -10.88
C ASP A 35 29.31 -29.11 -9.89
N GLY A 36 27.99 -29.28 -10.05
CA GLY A 36 27.15 -30.11 -9.17
C GLY A 36 26.70 -29.42 -7.87
N LEU A 37 27.20 -28.22 -7.58
CA LEU A 37 26.82 -27.42 -6.42
C LEU A 37 25.42 -26.83 -6.57
N ARG A 38 24.56 -27.01 -5.55
CA ARG A 38 23.25 -26.33 -5.46
C ARG A 38 23.45 -24.89 -5.02
N CYS A 39 22.99 -23.95 -5.84
CA CYS A 39 22.92 -22.54 -5.51
C CYS A 39 21.46 -22.18 -5.17
N PHE A 40 21.26 -21.43 -4.09
CA PHE A 40 19.96 -20.92 -3.67
C PHE A 40 20.00 -19.40 -3.76
N LYS A 41 18.99 -18.82 -4.41
CA LYS A 41 18.83 -17.37 -4.52
C LYS A 41 17.42 -17.01 -4.12
N THR A 42 17.32 -16.16 -3.11
CA THR A 42 16.06 -15.59 -2.62
C THR A 42 16.03 -14.10 -2.95
N SER A 43 14.92 -13.66 -3.52
CA SER A 43 14.60 -12.25 -3.77
C SER A 43 13.35 -11.87 -3.00
N ARG A 44 13.34 -10.67 -2.41
CA ARG A 44 12.18 -10.13 -1.69
C ARG A 44 11.80 -8.79 -2.29
N MET A 45 10.58 -8.69 -2.77
CA MET A 45 10.02 -7.52 -3.43
C MET A 45 8.80 -7.03 -2.65
N ASN A 46 8.79 -5.76 -2.26
CA ASN A 46 7.66 -5.14 -1.56
C ASN A 46 6.94 -4.20 -2.52
N LEU A 47 5.69 -4.51 -2.81
CA LEU A 47 4.77 -3.70 -3.60
C LEU A 47 3.88 -2.93 -2.63
N VAL A 48 4.07 -1.62 -2.55
CA VAL A 48 3.38 -0.75 -1.60
C VAL A 48 2.38 0.13 -2.36
N ASP A 49 1.11 0.01 -2.00
CA ASP A 49 0.02 0.89 -2.44
C ASP A 49 -0.32 1.84 -1.30
N LEU A 50 -0.23 3.15 -1.53
CA LEU A 50 -0.49 4.16 -0.53
C LEU A 50 -1.85 4.83 -0.78
N ALA A 51 -2.57 5.12 0.30
CA ALA A 51 -3.77 5.94 0.23
C ALA A 51 -3.45 7.34 -0.28
N GLY A 52 -4.46 8.00 -0.86
CA GLY A 52 -4.32 9.33 -1.44
C GLY A 52 -3.96 10.40 -0.40
N SER A 53 -3.14 11.37 -0.80
CA SER A 53 -2.67 12.47 0.05
C SER A 53 -3.55 13.73 -0.04
N GLU A 54 -4.83 13.57 -0.41
CA GLU A 54 -5.69 14.72 -0.70
C GLU A 54 -5.98 15.61 0.53
N ARG A 55 -6.07 16.92 0.28
CA ARG A 55 -6.37 17.92 1.31
C ARG A 55 -7.85 17.81 1.73
N GLN A 56 -8.09 17.77 3.04
CA GLN A 56 -9.44 17.60 3.58
C GLN A 56 -10.39 18.75 3.28
N LYS A 57 -9.87 19.98 3.18
CA LYS A 57 -10.68 21.16 2.81
C LYS A 57 -11.33 21.03 1.42
N SER A 58 -10.70 20.29 0.51
CA SER A 58 -11.19 20.06 -0.85
C SER A 58 -12.18 18.91 -0.96
N THR A 59 -12.27 18.01 0.03
CA THR A 59 -13.11 16.80 -0.05
C THR A 59 -14.44 16.92 0.69
N GLY A 60 -14.67 18.00 1.44
CA GLY A 60 -15.91 18.18 2.22
C GLY A 60 -16.13 17.12 3.30
N ALA A 61 -15.07 16.43 3.74
CA ALA A 61 -15.15 15.37 4.74
C ALA A 61 -15.54 15.93 6.13
N ALA A 62 -16.52 15.31 6.78
CA ALA A 62 -16.97 15.68 8.13
C ALA A 62 -17.02 14.46 9.07
N GLY A 63 -16.99 14.71 10.38
CA GLY A 63 -17.09 13.67 11.42
C GLY A 63 -15.98 12.61 11.31
N GLU A 64 -16.38 11.34 11.31
CA GLU A 64 -15.44 10.20 11.24
C GLU A 64 -14.59 10.17 9.95
N ARG A 65 -15.13 10.68 8.83
CA ARG A 65 -14.36 10.81 7.57
C ARG A 65 -13.24 11.84 7.68
N LEU A 66 -13.41 12.89 8.48
CA LEU A 66 -12.37 13.88 8.73
C LEU A 66 -11.25 13.27 9.60
N LYS A 67 -11.59 12.51 10.63
CA LYS A 67 -10.59 11.77 11.42
C LYS A 67 -9.81 10.77 10.58
N GLU A 68 -10.50 10.01 9.73
CA GLU A 68 -9.90 9.02 8.83
C GLU A 68 -8.86 9.66 7.89
N ALA A 69 -9.25 10.68 7.13
CA ALA A 69 -8.32 11.32 6.20
C ALA A 69 -7.23 12.17 6.90
N GLY A 70 -7.43 12.57 8.16
CA GLY A 70 -6.38 13.15 8.99
C GLY A 70 -5.30 12.10 9.34
N ASN A 71 -5.72 10.89 9.69
CA ASN A 71 -4.79 9.79 9.97
C ASN A 71 -4.01 9.34 8.73
N ILE A 72 -4.66 9.28 7.57
CA ILE A 72 -4.01 8.97 6.28
C ILE A 72 -2.92 9.99 5.96
N ASN A 73 -3.24 11.28 6.05
CA ASN A 73 -2.27 12.34 5.78
C ASN A 73 -1.13 12.35 6.80
N ARG A 74 -1.41 12.02 8.07
CA ARG A 74 -0.38 11.88 9.11
C ARG A 74 0.57 10.71 8.84
N SER A 75 0.06 9.55 8.42
CA SER A 75 0.94 8.43 8.05
C SER A 75 1.77 8.75 6.81
N LEU A 76 1.21 9.47 5.84
CA LEU A 76 1.94 9.91 4.64
C LEU A 76 3.03 10.94 4.95
N SER A 77 2.78 11.90 5.85
CA SER A 77 3.80 12.88 6.26
C SER A 77 4.93 12.26 7.09
N GLN A 78 4.77 11.04 7.60
CA GLN A 78 5.84 10.30 8.27
C GLN A 78 6.78 9.61 7.27
N LEU A 79 6.40 9.52 5.99
CA LEU A 79 7.26 9.03 4.91
C LEU A 79 8.17 10.12 4.32
N GLY A 80 7.95 11.40 4.63
CA GLY A 80 8.75 12.53 4.14
C GLY A 80 8.36 13.86 4.77
#